data_AF-H0TGV5-F1
#
_entry.id   AF-H0TGV5-F1
#
_cell.length_a   1.000
_cell.length_b   1.000
_cell.length_c   1.000
_cell.angle_alpha   90.00
_cell.angle_beta   90.00
_cell.angle_gamma   90.00
#
_symmetry.space_group_name_H-M   'P 1'
#
loop_
_entity.id
_entity.type
_entity.pdbx_description
1 polymer ?
#
loop_
_entity_poly.entity_id
_entity_poly.type
_entity_poly.pdbx_seq_one_letter_code
_entity_poly.pdbx_strand_id
1 'polypeptide(L)'
;MVSAGANSGPELMYQRSPVFSGEFGAWTPIGAEAVSGGGYDIAWKNTTSGQYLIWSVDGNGNYVKDLLSGASATSAVLETYETIFHQDLNGDGTIGLAGTSIESSGAISLLQVGSNYFMVPAGGNSGPELMYQRSPVFSGEFGAWATIAAEAVSGGGYDIAWKNTASGQYLIWGVDGNGNYVKDLLSGASATNAVLETYETIFHQDLNGDGTIGLAGTNIETSGATGLLQVGSNYFMVPVGGNSGPELMYQGAPVYSGEFGAWAAIGAEALSGGYDVAWKNSSTGQYIIWNVDSSGNYVKDLINGVSASSAAVASYEPLFQQDLNGDGVITIPAGQTMELTGSFSGQIVFGGSTGTLIVDHSATFTGTIGGQLAIGDVIDFKDISAGSSASLAYSGNNSPGTLTVSDGVHTANVDLLGSYSLANFTASSDGHGGTSVVDPPLASQQTSSLDQQIALFSQYMASDFSSTSSSIDNSSMFGSDHLPMPPQLAVFTAPQQHAPV
;
A
#
# COMPACT_ATOMS: atom_id res chain seq x y z
N MET A 1 20.53 -38.86 -35.84
CA MET A 1 20.23 -37.91 -34.75
C MET A 1 21.44 -37.88 -33.83
N VAL A 2 22.03 -36.72 -33.54
CA VAL A 2 23.24 -36.63 -32.70
C VAL A 2 22.98 -35.56 -31.63
N SER A 3 23.06 -35.95 -30.36
CA SER A 3 22.88 -35.02 -29.24
C SER A 3 24.01 -33.98 -29.20
N ALA A 4 23.71 -32.77 -28.73
CA ALA A 4 24.71 -31.72 -28.56
C ALA A 4 25.89 -32.22 -27.68
N GLY A 5 27.11 -32.14 -28.20
CA GLY A 5 28.33 -32.63 -27.53
C GLY A 5 28.68 -34.10 -27.75
N ALA A 6 27.87 -34.86 -28.51
CA ALA A 6 28.19 -36.23 -28.93
C ALA A 6 28.74 -36.29 -30.36
N ASN A 7 29.52 -37.32 -30.66
CA ASN A 7 30.06 -37.58 -32.02
C ASN A 7 29.26 -38.65 -32.79
N SER A 8 28.21 -39.21 -32.18
CA SER A 8 27.37 -40.25 -32.77
C SER A 8 26.01 -40.29 -32.08
N GLY A 9 25.00 -40.75 -32.80
CA GLY A 9 23.70 -41.13 -32.23
C GLY A 9 22.91 -41.99 -33.22
N PRO A 10 21.69 -42.40 -32.87
CA PRO A 10 20.94 -43.36 -33.66
C PRO A 10 20.59 -42.83 -35.05
N GLU A 11 20.54 -43.75 -36.01
CA GLU A 11 20.02 -43.51 -37.35
C GLU A 11 18.49 -43.44 -37.28
N LEU A 12 17.88 -42.56 -38.08
CA LEU A 12 16.42 -42.47 -38.13
C LEU A 12 15.88 -43.63 -38.96
N MET A 13 14.99 -44.42 -38.39
CA MET A 13 14.49 -45.66 -39.00
C MET A 13 12.98 -45.60 -39.16
N TYR A 14 12.48 -46.01 -40.33
CA TYR A 14 11.05 -46.20 -40.60
C TYR A 14 10.83 -47.61 -41.14
N GLN A 15 9.87 -48.34 -40.54
CA GLN A 15 9.60 -49.74 -40.88
C GLN A 15 10.86 -50.64 -40.91
N ARG A 16 11.79 -50.39 -39.95
CA ARG A 16 13.09 -51.10 -39.80
C ARG A 16 14.11 -50.85 -40.93
N SER A 17 13.91 -49.83 -41.75
CA SER A 17 14.89 -49.38 -42.75
C SER A 17 15.39 -47.98 -42.42
N PRO A 18 16.66 -47.66 -42.71
CA PRO A 18 17.17 -46.29 -42.60
C PRO A 18 16.38 -45.33 -43.47
N VAL A 19 16.05 -44.18 -42.89
CA VAL A 19 15.39 -43.10 -43.61
C VAL A 19 16.41 -42.33 -44.44
N PHE A 20 16.14 -42.17 -45.74
CA PHE A 20 17.03 -41.44 -46.65
C PHE A 20 16.40 -40.17 -47.23
N SER A 21 17.25 -39.25 -47.67
CA SER A 21 16.80 -37.97 -48.24
C SER A 21 15.89 -38.20 -49.45
N GLY A 22 14.70 -37.57 -49.43
CA GLY A 22 13.69 -37.69 -50.48
C GLY A 22 12.79 -38.92 -50.40
N GLU A 23 12.99 -39.83 -49.43
CA GLU A 23 12.13 -41.02 -49.25
C GLU A 23 10.66 -40.66 -49.10
N PHE A 24 10.36 -39.61 -48.34
CA PHE A 24 9.00 -39.11 -48.09
C PHE A 24 8.61 -37.95 -49.02
N GLY A 25 9.16 -37.91 -50.22
CA GLY A 25 8.86 -36.87 -51.21
C GLY A 25 9.30 -35.48 -50.76
N ALA A 26 8.36 -34.55 -50.61
CA ALA A 26 8.64 -33.16 -50.24
C ALA A 26 8.89 -32.94 -48.73
N TRP A 27 8.76 -33.97 -47.90
CA TRP A 27 9.03 -33.90 -46.47
C TRP A 27 10.53 -33.96 -46.17
N THR A 28 10.99 -33.00 -45.37
CA THR A 28 12.39 -32.86 -44.96
C THR A 28 12.46 -32.74 -43.44
N PRO A 29 13.36 -33.47 -42.76
CA PRO A 29 13.56 -33.30 -41.34
C PRO A 29 14.26 -31.95 -41.10
N ILE A 30 13.74 -31.17 -40.16
CA ILE A 30 14.21 -29.81 -39.85
C ILE A 30 14.71 -29.65 -38.41
N GLY A 31 14.41 -30.60 -37.53
CA GLY A 31 14.86 -30.59 -36.15
C GLY A 31 14.78 -31.98 -35.52
N ALA A 32 15.62 -32.22 -34.51
CA ALA A 32 15.59 -33.42 -33.71
C ALA A 32 15.94 -33.07 -32.27
N GLU A 33 15.12 -33.46 -31.31
CA GLU A 33 15.36 -33.20 -29.89
C GLU A 33 15.20 -34.48 -29.07
N ALA A 34 16.03 -34.66 -28.04
CA ALA A 34 15.93 -35.82 -27.17
C ALA A 34 14.82 -35.59 -26.13
N VAL A 35 13.98 -36.60 -25.89
CA VAL A 35 12.89 -36.50 -24.92
C VAL A 35 13.22 -37.20 -23.59
N SER A 36 12.73 -36.62 -22.50
CA SER A 36 12.87 -37.21 -21.16
C SER A 36 12.16 -38.57 -21.11
N GLY A 37 12.88 -39.63 -20.72
CA GLY A 37 12.38 -41.01 -20.78
C GLY A 37 12.98 -41.86 -21.92
N GLY A 38 13.78 -41.24 -22.80
CA GLY A 38 14.49 -41.90 -23.88
C GLY A 38 13.75 -41.81 -25.22
N GLY A 39 14.53 -41.80 -26.31
CA GLY A 39 14.01 -41.53 -27.65
C GLY A 39 14.22 -40.09 -28.10
N TYR A 40 13.63 -39.74 -29.24
CA TYR A 40 13.75 -38.43 -29.85
C TYR A 40 12.41 -38.01 -30.48
N ASP A 41 12.17 -36.71 -30.52
CA ASP A 41 11.16 -36.12 -31.37
C ASP A 41 11.81 -35.51 -32.61
N ILE A 42 11.21 -35.72 -33.78
CA ILE A 42 11.73 -35.28 -35.07
C ILE A 42 10.71 -34.37 -35.74
N ALA A 43 11.08 -33.11 -35.93
CA ALA A 43 10.27 -32.13 -36.64
C ALA A 43 10.53 -32.24 -38.15
N TRP A 44 9.47 -32.23 -38.93
CA TRP A 44 9.51 -32.29 -40.38
C TRP A 44 8.72 -31.15 -41.00
N LYS A 45 9.20 -30.66 -42.14
CA LYS A 45 8.51 -29.65 -42.97
C LYS A 45 8.33 -30.16 -44.39
N ASN A 46 7.11 -30.04 -44.89
CA ASN A 46 6.80 -30.28 -46.29
C ASN A 46 7.13 -29.01 -47.09
N THR A 47 8.14 -29.10 -47.94
CA THR A 47 8.62 -27.96 -48.74
C THR A 47 7.64 -27.51 -49.83
N THR A 48 6.64 -28.34 -50.16
CA THR A 48 5.61 -28.01 -51.17
C THR A 48 4.35 -27.43 -50.53
N SER A 49 3.81 -28.06 -49.49
CA SER A 49 2.57 -27.60 -48.84
C SER A 49 2.81 -26.61 -47.70
N GLY A 50 4.04 -26.49 -47.19
CA GLY A 50 4.34 -25.70 -46.00
C GLY A 50 3.83 -26.29 -44.68
N GLN A 51 3.34 -27.54 -44.71
CA GLN A 51 2.84 -28.22 -43.51
C GLN A 51 3.97 -28.83 -42.68
N TYR A 52 3.67 -29.07 -41.41
CA TYR A 52 4.58 -29.64 -40.42
C TYR A 52 4.02 -30.94 -39.85
N LEU A 53 4.92 -31.85 -39.47
CA LEU A 53 4.59 -33.02 -38.67
C LEU A 53 5.73 -33.28 -37.69
N ILE A 54 5.41 -33.96 -36.60
CA ILE A 54 6.40 -34.33 -35.57
C ILE A 54 6.28 -35.83 -35.33
N TRP A 55 7.39 -36.54 -35.45
CA TRP A 55 7.48 -37.94 -35.12
C TRP A 55 8.06 -38.12 -33.74
N SER A 56 7.53 -39.09 -32.99
CA SER A 56 8.24 -39.68 -31.86
C SER A 56 8.96 -40.93 -32.34
N VAL A 57 10.25 -41.05 -31.99
CA VAL A 57 11.08 -42.22 -32.27
C VAL A 57 11.66 -42.78 -30.97
N ASP A 58 11.90 -44.09 -30.93
CA ASP A 58 12.52 -44.74 -29.76
C ASP A 58 14.01 -44.37 -29.62
N GLY A 59 14.65 -44.84 -28.53
CA GLY A 59 16.07 -44.57 -28.26
C GLY A 59 17.05 -45.13 -29.31
N ASN A 60 16.57 -46.02 -30.19
CA ASN A 60 17.34 -46.57 -31.31
C ASN A 60 16.99 -45.87 -32.64
N GLY A 61 16.14 -44.85 -32.62
CA GLY A 61 15.73 -44.07 -33.78
C GLY A 61 14.58 -44.68 -34.60
N ASN A 62 13.90 -45.72 -34.12
CA ASN A 62 12.75 -46.27 -34.83
C ASN A 62 11.51 -45.42 -34.62
N TYR A 63 10.82 -45.07 -35.72
CA TYR A 63 9.52 -44.44 -35.71
C TYR A 63 8.53 -45.21 -34.81
N VAL A 64 7.87 -44.48 -33.91
CA VAL A 64 6.84 -45.00 -33.02
C VAL A 64 5.46 -44.51 -33.42
N LYS A 65 5.29 -43.18 -33.50
CA LYS A 65 4.01 -42.54 -33.80
C LYS A 65 4.18 -41.10 -34.25
N ASP A 66 3.15 -40.56 -34.87
CA ASP A 66 3.01 -39.12 -35.09
C ASP A 66 2.55 -38.45 -33.78
N LEU A 67 3.25 -37.38 -33.39
CA LEU A 67 2.87 -36.47 -32.31
C LEU A 67 2.08 -35.28 -32.84
N LEU A 68 2.36 -34.87 -34.08
CA LEU A 68 1.68 -33.83 -34.81
C LEU A 68 1.63 -34.25 -36.28
N SER A 69 0.50 -34.07 -36.96
CA SER A 69 0.32 -34.50 -38.35
C SER A 69 -0.32 -33.42 -39.22
N GLY A 70 0.44 -32.88 -40.17
CA GLY A 70 -0.09 -31.97 -41.21
C GLY A 70 -0.49 -30.58 -40.71
N ALA A 71 0.13 -30.09 -39.64
CA ALA A 71 -0.14 -28.78 -39.06
C ALA A 71 0.29 -27.64 -40.01
N SER A 72 -0.44 -26.52 -39.99
CA SER A 72 0.02 -25.28 -40.65
C SER A 72 1.15 -24.62 -39.86
N ALA A 73 1.83 -23.65 -40.48
CA ALA A 73 2.88 -22.86 -39.82
C ALA A 73 2.39 -22.10 -38.57
N THR A 74 1.12 -21.70 -38.54
CA THR A 74 0.50 -20.91 -37.45
C THR A 74 -0.25 -21.80 -36.45
N SER A 75 0.14 -23.06 -36.31
CA SER A 75 -0.52 -23.99 -35.41
C SER A 75 0.03 -23.80 -34.00
N ALA A 76 -0.82 -23.44 -33.04
CA ALA A 76 -0.43 -23.33 -31.63
C ALA A 76 0.23 -24.61 -31.08
N VAL A 77 -0.17 -25.79 -31.60
CA VAL A 77 0.47 -27.06 -31.24
C VAL A 77 1.91 -27.11 -31.77
N LEU A 78 2.15 -26.72 -33.04
CA LEU A 78 3.51 -26.63 -33.61
C LEU A 78 4.36 -25.65 -32.82
N GLU A 79 3.83 -24.46 -32.55
CA GLU A 79 4.48 -23.40 -31.78
C GLU A 79 4.84 -23.87 -30.36
N THR A 80 3.97 -24.65 -29.70
CA THR A 80 4.31 -25.25 -28.40
C THR A 80 5.52 -26.19 -28.51
N TYR A 81 5.63 -26.97 -29.59
CA TYR A 81 6.79 -27.84 -29.81
C TYR A 81 8.08 -27.05 -30.06
N GLU A 82 8.04 -25.83 -30.58
CA GLU A 82 9.24 -24.99 -30.72
C GLU A 82 9.97 -24.79 -29.40
N THR A 83 9.23 -24.73 -28.29
CA THR A 83 9.82 -24.64 -26.94
C THR A 83 10.54 -25.92 -26.52
N ILE A 84 10.11 -27.08 -27.02
CA ILE A 84 10.77 -28.37 -26.82
C ILE A 84 12.03 -28.43 -27.68
N PHE A 85 11.91 -28.11 -28.98
CA PHE A 85 13.05 -28.13 -29.92
C PHE A 85 14.04 -26.98 -29.74
N HIS A 86 13.70 -25.98 -28.92
CA HIS A 86 14.42 -24.72 -28.73
C HIS A 86 14.75 -24.01 -30.06
N GLN A 87 13.83 -24.09 -31.02
CA GLN A 87 14.02 -23.63 -32.40
C GLN A 87 12.73 -23.03 -32.93
N ASP A 88 12.86 -21.92 -33.65
CA ASP A 88 11.80 -21.34 -34.47
C ASP A 88 11.60 -22.24 -35.70
N LEU A 89 10.66 -23.18 -35.61
CA LEU A 89 10.42 -24.20 -36.62
C LEU A 89 9.66 -23.61 -37.81
N ASN A 90 8.75 -22.69 -37.53
CA ASN A 90 7.87 -22.11 -38.54
C ASN A 90 8.51 -20.90 -39.28
N GLY A 91 9.55 -20.30 -38.70
CA GLY A 91 10.32 -19.18 -39.23
C GLY A 91 9.68 -17.80 -38.98
N ASP A 92 8.82 -17.67 -37.97
CA ASP A 92 8.10 -16.42 -37.68
C ASP A 92 8.88 -15.45 -36.78
N GLY A 93 10.06 -15.87 -36.28
CA GLY A 93 10.93 -15.09 -35.42
C GLY A 93 10.68 -15.27 -33.93
N THR A 94 9.69 -16.09 -33.55
CA THR A 94 9.35 -16.46 -32.17
C THR A 94 9.70 -17.93 -31.94
N ILE A 95 10.13 -18.28 -30.73
CA ILE A 95 10.17 -19.68 -30.30
C ILE A 95 9.02 -19.82 -29.33
N GLY A 96 7.96 -20.55 -29.68
CA GLY A 96 6.78 -20.70 -28.85
C GLY A 96 5.54 -20.03 -29.45
N LEU A 97 4.50 -19.86 -28.62
CA LEU A 97 3.21 -19.29 -29.05
C LEU A 97 3.38 -17.88 -29.63
N ALA A 98 2.96 -17.70 -30.88
CA ALA A 98 2.99 -16.44 -31.60
C ALA A 98 1.55 -15.90 -31.77
N GLY A 99 1.17 -14.95 -30.92
CA GLY A 99 -0.18 -14.41 -30.88
C GLY A 99 -0.24 -12.92 -30.61
N THR A 100 -1.45 -12.37 -30.65
CA THR A 100 -1.70 -10.98 -30.26
C THR A 100 -1.91 -10.91 -28.76
N SER A 101 -1.10 -10.10 -28.06
CA SER A 101 -1.32 -9.82 -26.64
C SER A 101 -2.64 -9.09 -26.47
N ILE A 102 -3.56 -9.69 -25.73
CA ILE A 102 -4.77 -9.01 -25.24
C ILE A 102 -4.37 -8.16 -24.04
N GLU A 103 -3.55 -8.74 -23.17
CA GLU A 103 -3.18 -8.17 -21.89
C GLU A 103 -1.82 -8.76 -21.45
N SER A 104 -1.04 -7.97 -20.70
CA SER A 104 0.35 -8.28 -20.34
C SER A 104 0.77 -7.63 -19.01
N SER A 105 -0.19 -7.28 -18.17
CA SER A 105 0.03 -6.77 -16.83
C SER A 105 0.19 -7.94 -15.86
N GLY A 106 0.89 -7.73 -14.75
CA GLY A 106 1.05 -8.78 -13.75
C GLY A 106 1.94 -9.94 -14.22
N ALA A 107 1.68 -11.14 -13.68
CA ALA A 107 2.56 -12.29 -13.88
C ALA A 107 2.17 -13.15 -15.09
N ILE A 108 0.98 -12.93 -15.65
CA ILE A 108 0.44 -13.67 -16.79
C ILE A 108 0.10 -12.68 -17.92
N SER A 109 0.39 -13.09 -19.15
CA SER A 109 -0.08 -12.43 -20.36
C SER A 109 -1.19 -13.29 -20.97
N LEU A 110 -2.32 -12.66 -21.26
CA LEU A 110 -3.38 -13.29 -22.03
C LEU A 110 -3.12 -13.09 -23.52
N LEU A 111 -2.87 -14.20 -24.23
CA LEU A 111 -2.53 -14.20 -25.64
C LEU A 111 -3.67 -14.79 -26.48
N GLN A 112 -3.98 -14.16 -27.61
CA GLN A 112 -4.84 -14.76 -28.63
C GLN A 112 -3.97 -15.33 -29.75
N VAL A 113 -4.01 -16.65 -29.92
CA VAL A 113 -3.28 -17.38 -30.97
C VAL A 113 -4.30 -17.96 -31.94
N GLY A 114 -4.31 -17.43 -33.17
CA GLY A 114 -5.41 -17.65 -34.10
C GLY A 114 -6.75 -17.15 -33.52
N SER A 115 -7.68 -18.07 -33.26
CA SER A 115 -8.96 -17.72 -32.61
C SER A 115 -9.01 -18.10 -31.14
N ASN A 116 -8.02 -18.83 -30.62
CA ASN A 116 -8.06 -19.39 -29.27
C ASN A 116 -7.24 -18.54 -28.30
N TYR A 117 -7.45 -18.76 -27.00
CA TYR A 117 -6.82 -17.98 -25.94
C TYR A 117 -5.86 -18.82 -25.10
N PHE A 118 -4.74 -18.23 -24.70
CA PHE A 118 -3.70 -18.89 -23.92
C PHE A 118 -3.27 -17.99 -22.75
N MET A 119 -3.11 -18.59 -21.56
CA MET A 119 -2.50 -17.90 -20.41
C MET A 119 -1.01 -18.20 -20.39
N VAL A 120 -0.17 -17.22 -20.70
CA VAL A 120 1.28 -17.39 -20.82
C VAL A 120 1.97 -16.64 -19.69
N PRO A 121 2.92 -17.22 -18.93
CA PRO A 121 3.69 -16.44 -17.96
C PRO A 121 4.34 -15.23 -18.61
N ALA A 122 4.38 -14.09 -17.91
CA ALA A 122 4.95 -12.86 -18.43
C ALA A 122 6.42 -13.06 -18.87
N GLY A 123 6.72 -12.72 -20.12
CA GLY A 123 8.03 -12.97 -20.74
C GLY A 123 8.31 -14.44 -21.11
N GLY A 124 7.37 -15.34 -20.86
CA GLY A 124 7.36 -16.72 -21.34
C GLY A 124 6.81 -16.83 -22.76
N ASN A 125 6.86 -18.05 -23.29
CA ASN A 125 6.52 -18.36 -24.67
C ASN A 125 5.62 -19.59 -24.83
N SER A 126 5.09 -20.12 -23.72
CA SER A 126 4.14 -21.23 -23.71
C SER A 126 3.25 -21.15 -22.48
N GLY A 127 2.06 -21.73 -22.58
CA GLY A 127 1.08 -21.74 -21.49
C GLY A 127 -0.16 -22.55 -21.84
N PRO A 128 -1.02 -22.85 -20.85
CA PRO A 128 -2.26 -23.58 -21.10
C PRO A 128 -3.21 -22.81 -22.02
N GLU A 129 -3.93 -23.57 -22.86
CA GLU A 129 -5.06 -23.06 -23.64
C GLU A 129 -6.28 -22.92 -22.73
N LEU A 130 -7.07 -21.87 -22.92
CA LEU A 130 -8.33 -21.70 -22.20
C LEU A 130 -9.36 -22.70 -22.73
N MET A 131 -9.89 -23.54 -21.84
CA MET A 131 -10.81 -24.62 -22.20
C MET A 131 -12.15 -24.47 -21.50
N TYR A 132 -13.23 -24.70 -22.23
CA TYR A 132 -14.59 -24.79 -21.70
C TYR A 132 -15.24 -26.09 -22.18
N GLN A 133 -15.76 -26.88 -21.25
CA GLN A 133 -16.33 -28.21 -21.54
C GLN A 133 -15.42 -29.10 -22.41
N ARG A 134 -14.09 -29.05 -22.14
CA ARG A 134 -13.03 -29.79 -22.87
C ARG A 134 -12.82 -29.37 -24.33
N SER A 135 -13.36 -28.23 -24.75
CA SER A 135 -13.07 -27.63 -26.05
C SER A 135 -12.32 -26.31 -25.86
N PRO A 136 -11.39 -25.95 -26.76
CA PRO A 136 -10.75 -24.65 -26.74
C PRO A 136 -11.77 -23.53 -26.84
N VAL A 137 -11.62 -22.54 -25.98
CA VAL A 137 -12.41 -21.32 -26.05
C VAL A 137 -11.88 -20.45 -27.17
N PHE A 138 -12.77 -19.94 -28.01
CA PHE A 138 -12.40 -19.12 -29.15
C PHE A 138 -13.14 -17.77 -29.22
N SER A 139 -12.53 -16.83 -29.92
CA SER A 139 -13.04 -15.48 -30.11
C SER A 139 -14.42 -15.47 -30.76
N GLY A 140 -15.38 -14.86 -30.06
CA GLY A 140 -16.78 -14.76 -30.48
C GLY A 140 -17.64 -15.97 -30.12
N GLU A 141 -17.10 -17.00 -29.46
CA GLU A 141 -17.87 -18.17 -29.01
C GLU A 141 -19.07 -17.79 -28.15
N PHE A 142 -18.87 -16.86 -27.20
CA PHE A 142 -19.90 -16.40 -26.27
C PHE A 142 -20.53 -15.06 -26.70
N GLY A 143 -20.63 -14.81 -28.00
CA GLY A 143 -21.27 -13.61 -28.54
C GLY A 143 -20.47 -12.33 -28.23
N ALA A 144 -21.06 -11.43 -27.43
CA ALA A 144 -20.47 -10.12 -27.13
C ALA A 144 -19.43 -10.14 -25.99
N TRP A 145 -19.22 -11.29 -25.34
CA TRP A 145 -18.23 -11.46 -24.28
C TRP A 145 -16.84 -11.61 -24.88
N ALA A 146 -15.91 -10.76 -24.42
CA ALA A 146 -14.50 -10.82 -24.75
C ALA A 146 -13.67 -10.99 -23.48
N THR A 147 -12.65 -11.83 -23.52
CA THR A 147 -11.62 -11.90 -22.47
C THR A 147 -10.80 -10.63 -22.48
N ILE A 148 -10.47 -10.09 -21.31
CA ILE A 148 -9.74 -8.81 -21.18
C ILE A 148 -8.49 -8.90 -20.30
N ALA A 149 -8.39 -9.89 -19.42
CA ALA A 149 -7.20 -10.09 -18.58
C ALA A 149 -7.13 -11.54 -18.08
N ALA A 150 -5.93 -11.99 -17.71
CA ALA A 150 -5.70 -13.25 -17.02
C ALA A 150 -4.66 -13.06 -15.92
N GLU A 151 -4.85 -13.68 -14.76
CA GLU A 151 -3.82 -13.69 -13.71
C GLU A 151 -3.75 -15.06 -13.02
N ALA A 152 -2.55 -15.46 -12.59
CA ALA A 152 -2.35 -16.70 -11.86
C ALA A 152 -2.85 -16.57 -10.42
N VAL A 153 -3.43 -17.66 -9.89
CA VAL A 153 -3.94 -17.71 -8.52
C VAL A 153 -3.00 -18.50 -7.62
N SER A 154 -2.83 -18.02 -6.39
CA SER A 154 -2.09 -18.76 -5.35
C SER A 154 -2.73 -20.13 -5.10
N GLY A 155 -1.95 -21.20 -5.24
CA GLY A 155 -2.44 -22.59 -5.18
C GLY A 155 -2.62 -23.24 -6.56
N GLY A 156 -2.40 -22.50 -7.65
CA GLY A 156 -2.45 -22.98 -9.02
C GLY A 156 -3.76 -22.62 -9.73
N GLY A 157 -3.73 -22.60 -11.06
CA GLY A 157 -4.84 -22.12 -11.87
C GLY A 157 -4.75 -20.62 -12.19
N TYR A 158 -5.80 -20.12 -12.82
CA TYR A 158 -5.86 -18.74 -13.30
C TYR A 158 -7.26 -18.16 -13.08
N ASP A 159 -7.33 -16.86 -12.91
CA ASP A 159 -8.57 -16.09 -13.03
C ASP A 159 -8.58 -15.41 -14.39
N ILE A 160 -9.72 -15.44 -15.08
CA ILE A 160 -9.90 -14.83 -16.41
C ILE A 160 -11.01 -13.81 -16.33
N ALA A 161 -10.68 -12.55 -16.61
CA ALA A 161 -11.64 -11.47 -16.66
C ALA A 161 -12.27 -11.38 -18.05
N TRP A 162 -13.58 -11.19 -18.08
CA TRP A 162 -14.35 -11.00 -19.30
C TRP A 162 -15.19 -9.74 -19.21
N LYS A 163 -15.35 -9.07 -20.36
CA LYS A 163 -16.23 -7.90 -20.52
C LYS A 163 -17.21 -8.14 -21.65
N ASN A 164 -18.49 -7.91 -21.38
CA ASN A 164 -19.51 -7.92 -22.40
C ASN A 164 -19.52 -6.57 -23.11
N THR A 165 -19.08 -6.54 -24.36
CA THR A 165 -18.94 -5.31 -25.14
C THR A 165 -20.28 -4.63 -25.47
N ALA A 166 -21.41 -5.36 -25.40
CA ALA A 166 -22.74 -4.82 -25.68
C ALA A 166 -23.42 -4.23 -24.44
N SER A 167 -23.25 -4.85 -23.26
CA SER A 167 -23.91 -4.43 -22.01
C SER A 167 -22.99 -3.72 -21.02
N GLY A 168 -21.66 -3.81 -21.19
CA GLY A 168 -20.69 -3.30 -20.24
C GLY A 168 -20.57 -4.12 -18.95
N GLN A 169 -21.18 -5.31 -18.89
CA GLN A 169 -21.08 -6.20 -17.73
C GLN A 169 -19.76 -6.97 -17.72
N TYR A 170 -19.37 -7.42 -16.54
CA TYR A 170 -18.16 -8.18 -16.29
C TYR A 170 -18.48 -9.55 -15.69
N LEU A 171 -17.63 -10.53 -15.97
CA LEU A 171 -17.62 -11.80 -15.25
C LEU A 171 -16.16 -12.22 -15.07
N ILE A 172 -15.89 -12.98 -14.01
CA ILE A 172 -14.57 -13.56 -13.74
C ILE A 172 -14.73 -15.07 -13.69
N TRP A 173 -13.94 -15.79 -14.47
CA TRP A 173 -13.85 -17.24 -14.42
C TRP A 173 -12.67 -17.67 -13.58
N GLY A 174 -12.87 -18.67 -12.73
CA GLY A 174 -11.78 -19.46 -12.17
C GLY A 174 -11.51 -20.67 -13.06
N VAL A 175 -10.26 -20.83 -13.48
CA VAL A 175 -9.79 -21.95 -14.29
C VAL A 175 -8.68 -22.72 -13.59
N ASP A 176 -8.57 -24.02 -13.86
CA ASP A 176 -7.51 -24.86 -13.28
C ASP A 176 -6.14 -24.59 -13.92
N GLY A 177 -5.08 -25.21 -13.39
CA GLY A 177 -3.72 -25.04 -13.90
C GLY A 177 -3.49 -25.54 -15.34
N ASN A 178 -4.46 -26.25 -15.91
CA ASN A 178 -4.42 -26.70 -17.31
C ASN A 178 -5.34 -25.84 -18.20
N GLY A 179 -5.89 -24.74 -17.67
CA GLY A 179 -6.77 -23.82 -18.39
C GLY A 179 -8.23 -24.25 -18.47
N ASN A 180 -8.66 -25.31 -17.77
CA ASN A 180 -10.06 -25.72 -17.80
C ASN A 180 -10.93 -24.84 -16.90
N TYR A 181 -12.04 -24.34 -17.43
CA TYR A 181 -13.09 -23.69 -16.65
C TYR A 181 -13.55 -24.56 -15.48
N VAL A 182 -13.56 -23.97 -14.28
CA VAL A 182 -14.04 -24.61 -13.05
C VAL A 182 -15.34 -23.99 -12.57
N LYS A 183 -15.38 -22.66 -12.44
CA LYS A 183 -16.53 -21.93 -11.89
C LYS A 183 -16.52 -20.46 -12.30
N ASP A 184 -17.69 -19.83 -12.20
CA ASP A 184 -17.76 -18.38 -12.14
C ASP A 184 -17.35 -17.93 -10.74
N LEU A 185 -16.41 -16.98 -10.69
CA LEU A 185 -16.03 -16.25 -9.48
C LEU A 185 -16.87 -14.98 -9.31
N LEU A 186 -17.27 -14.39 -10.44
CA LEU A 186 -18.17 -13.25 -10.53
C LEU A 186 -19.02 -13.42 -11.79
N SER A 187 -20.33 -13.17 -11.70
CA SER A 187 -21.26 -13.37 -12.83
C SER A 187 -22.10 -12.11 -13.10
N GLY A 188 -21.89 -11.47 -14.26
CA GLY A 188 -22.76 -10.40 -14.76
C GLY A 188 -22.73 -9.10 -13.94
N ALA A 189 -21.58 -8.76 -13.37
CA ALA A 189 -21.40 -7.58 -12.55
C ALA A 189 -21.43 -6.29 -13.38
N SER A 190 -21.96 -5.20 -12.81
CA SER A 190 -21.79 -3.85 -13.38
C SER A 190 -20.37 -3.34 -13.19
N ALA A 191 -20.00 -2.27 -13.91
CA ALA A 191 -18.70 -1.61 -13.79
C ALA A 191 -18.37 -1.12 -12.36
N THR A 192 -19.38 -0.69 -11.60
CA THR A 192 -19.22 -0.15 -10.22
C THR A 192 -19.48 -1.21 -9.14
N ASN A 193 -19.20 -2.48 -9.43
CA ASN A 193 -19.43 -3.56 -8.48
C ASN A 193 -18.18 -3.73 -7.61
N ALA A 194 -18.32 -3.60 -6.29
CA ALA A 194 -17.19 -3.67 -5.35
C ALA A 194 -16.39 -4.99 -5.42
N VAL A 195 -17.03 -6.11 -5.81
CA VAL A 195 -16.32 -7.39 -6.00
C VAL A 195 -15.46 -7.33 -7.26
N LEU A 196 -15.96 -6.75 -8.36
CA LEU A 196 -15.16 -6.51 -9.57
C LEU A 196 -13.96 -5.61 -9.26
N GLU A 197 -14.20 -4.49 -8.57
CA GLU A 197 -13.17 -3.55 -8.13
C GLU A 197 -12.11 -4.25 -7.26
N THR A 198 -12.50 -5.18 -6.37
CA THR A 198 -11.52 -5.95 -5.61
C THR A 198 -10.65 -6.84 -6.52
N TYR A 199 -11.23 -7.44 -7.57
CA TYR A 199 -10.49 -8.24 -8.56
C TYR A 199 -9.47 -7.43 -9.35
N GLU A 200 -9.66 -6.12 -9.54
CA GLU A 200 -8.68 -5.26 -10.20
C GLU A 200 -7.31 -5.30 -9.54
N THR A 201 -7.26 -5.47 -8.21
CA THR A 201 -6.01 -5.62 -7.48
C THR A 201 -5.31 -6.95 -7.76
N ILE A 202 -6.07 -7.99 -8.10
CA ILE A 202 -5.55 -9.29 -8.53
C ILE A 202 -5.01 -9.17 -9.95
N PHE A 203 -5.80 -8.62 -10.88
CA PHE A 203 -5.39 -8.43 -12.28
C PHE A 203 -4.38 -7.30 -12.48
N HIS A 204 -4.07 -6.52 -11.44
CA HIS A 204 -3.22 -5.33 -11.47
C HIS A 204 -3.64 -4.30 -12.52
N GLN A 205 -4.95 -4.17 -12.74
CA GLN A 205 -5.54 -3.40 -13.84
C GLN A 205 -6.84 -2.73 -13.43
N ASP A 206 -7.04 -1.52 -13.93
CA ASP A 206 -8.32 -0.81 -13.92
C ASP A 206 -9.22 -1.44 -15.00
N LEU A 207 -10.00 -2.45 -14.61
CA LEU A 207 -10.82 -3.23 -15.52
C LEU A 207 -12.06 -2.43 -15.95
N ASN A 208 -12.60 -1.63 -15.03
CA ASN A 208 -13.82 -0.88 -15.23
C ASN A 208 -13.60 0.47 -15.95
N GLY A 209 -12.37 1.00 -15.94
CA GLY A 209 -11.94 2.24 -16.58
C GLY A 209 -12.23 3.50 -15.76
N ASP A 210 -12.36 3.40 -14.44
CA ASP A 210 -12.68 4.54 -13.56
C ASP A 210 -11.46 5.33 -13.09
N GLY A 211 -10.25 4.85 -13.40
CA GLY A 211 -8.98 5.46 -13.04
C GLY A 211 -8.38 4.93 -11.73
N THR A 212 -9.05 4.01 -11.04
CA THR A 212 -8.59 3.36 -9.82
C THR A 212 -8.31 1.89 -10.09
N ILE A 213 -7.30 1.31 -9.44
CA ILE A 213 -7.14 -0.13 -9.37
C ILE A 213 -7.58 -0.53 -7.97
N GLY A 214 -8.75 -1.15 -7.83
CA GLY A 214 -9.33 -1.47 -6.53
C GLY A 214 -10.66 -0.76 -6.27
N LEU A 215 -11.09 -0.79 -5.01
CA LEU A 215 -12.33 -0.16 -4.55
C LEU A 215 -12.35 1.34 -4.85
N ALA A 216 -13.41 1.77 -5.55
CA ALA A 216 -13.66 3.18 -5.86
C ALA A 216 -14.84 3.71 -5.04
N GLY A 217 -14.55 4.59 -4.09
CA GLY A 217 -15.55 5.06 -3.13
C GLY A 217 -15.35 6.50 -2.67
N THR A 218 -16.22 6.92 -1.76
CA THR A 218 -16.07 8.20 -1.04
C THR A 218 -15.46 7.93 0.32
N ASN A 219 -14.31 8.55 0.60
CA ASN A 219 -13.71 8.49 1.93
C ASN A 219 -14.64 9.18 2.94
N ILE A 220 -15.03 8.44 3.98
CA ILE A 220 -15.69 9.01 5.17
C ILE A 220 -14.63 9.57 6.10
N GLU A 221 -13.50 8.88 6.19
CA GLU A 221 -12.45 9.15 7.16
C GLU A 221 -11.11 8.60 6.63
N THR A 222 -10.02 9.33 6.88
CA THR A 222 -8.67 9.05 6.35
C THR A 222 -7.56 9.41 7.35
N SER A 223 -7.91 9.51 8.62
CA SER A 223 -6.97 9.64 9.72
C SER A 223 -6.36 8.27 10.04
N GLY A 224 -5.21 8.27 10.70
CA GLY A 224 -4.49 7.05 11.04
C GLY A 224 -4.09 6.17 9.86
N ALA A 225 -4.02 4.86 10.10
CA ALA A 225 -3.50 3.88 9.15
C ALA A 225 -4.60 3.22 8.33
N THR A 226 -5.84 3.29 8.79
CA THR A 226 -7.03 2.75 8.11
C THR A 226 -8.01 3.88 7.86
N GLY A 227 -8.53 3.97 6.64
CA GLY A 227 -9.66 4.81 6.31
C GLY A 227 -10.95 4.01 6.27
N LEU A 228 -12.06 4.70 6.52
CA LEU A 228 -13.40 4.20 6.28
C LEU A 228 -13.88 4.69 4.90
N LEU A 229 -14.06 3.76 3.97
CA LEU A 229 -14.48 4.04 2.59
C LEU A 229 -15.93 3.62 2.38
N GLN A 230 -16.74 4.47 1.79
CA GLN A 230 -18.08 4.10 1.32
C GLN A 230 -18.05 3.77 -0.18
N VAL A 231 -18.37 2.52 -0.52
CA VAL A 231 -18.46 2.05 -1.91
C VAL A 231 -19.92 1.69 -2.19
N GLY A 232 -20.55 2.45 -3.10
CA GLY A 232 -22.00 2.44 -3.24
C GLY A 232 -22.68 2.80 -1.91
N SER A 233 -23.44 1.85 -1.35
CA SER A 233 -24.08 2.02 -0.03
C SER A 233 -23.32 1.36 1.11
N ASN A 234 -22.31 0.54 0.82
CA ASN A 234 -21.66 -0.32 1.80
C ASN A 234 -20.37 0.32 2.31
N TYR A 235 -19.87 -0.18 3.45
CA TYR A 235 -18.68 0.35 4.10
C TYR A 235 -17.52 -0.65 4.00
N PHE A 236 -16.31 -0.12 3.75
CA PHE A 236 -15.08 -0.89 3.65
C PHE A 236 -14.01 -0.25 4.55
N MET A 237 -13.23 -1.09 5.23
CA MET A 237 -12.08 -0.66 6.02
C MET A 237 -10.83 -0.83 5.16
N VAL A 238 -10.30 0.26 4.61
CA VAL A 238 -9.19 0.23 3.65
C VAL A 238 -7.96 0.89 4.28
N PRO A 239 -6.74 0.37 4.09
CA PRO A 239 -5.54 1.10 4.50
C PRO A 239 -5.52 2.50 3.88
N VAL A 240 -5.09 3.53 4.61
CA VAL A 240 -4.98 4.88 4.04
C VAL A 240 -3.97 4.87 2.89
N GLY A 241 -4.39 5.34 1.71
CA GLY A 241 -3.62 5.26 0.47
C GLY A 241 -3.62 3.89 -0.21
N GLY A 242 -4.34 2.91 0.34
CA GLY A 242 -4.64 1.64 -0.29
C GLY A 242 -6.03 1.64 -0.97
N ASN A 243 -6.26 0.65 -1.82
CA ASN A 243 -7.47 0.55 -2.64
C ASN A 243 -8.22 -0.79 -2.41
N SER A 244 -7.95 -1.49 -1.31
CA SER A 244 -8.62 -2.75 -0.99
C SER A 244 -8.67 -2.95 0.53
N GLY A 245 -9.70 -3.65 0.99
CA GLY A 245 -9.92 -3.94 2.40
C GLY A 245 -11.23 -4.70 2.61
N PRO A 246 -11.45 -5.26 3.82
CA PRO A 246 -12.67 -5.99 4.11
C PRO A 246 -13.91 -5.09 4.07
N GLU A 247 -15.02 -5.66 3.59
CA GLU A 247 -16.35 -5.08 3.72
C GLU A 247 -16.83 -5.22 5.16
N LEU A 248 -17.48 -4.19 5.71
CA LEU A 248 -18.06 -4.25 7.04
C LEU A 248 -19.32 -5.13 7.02
N MET A 249 -19.33 -6.17 7.84
CA MET A 249 -20.39 -7.19 7.88
C MET A 249 -21.06 -7.22 9.25
N TYR A 250 -22.38 -7.36 9.26
CA TYR A 250 -23.17 -7.60 10.46
C TYR A 250 -24.12 -8.77 10.21
N GLN A 251 -24.05 -9.80 11.07
CA GLN A 251 -24.88 -11.01 10.95
C GLN A 251 -24.76 -11.71 9.56
N GLY A 252 -23.58 -11.62 8.94
CA GLY A 252 -23.29 -12.24 7.65
C GLY A 252 -23.79 -11.47 6.43
N ALA A 253 -24.29 -10.25 6.60
CA ALA A 253 -24.67 -9.35 5.51
C ALA A 253 -23.81 -8.07 5.51
N PRO A 254 -23.54 -7.47 4.34
CA PRO A 254 -22.88 -6.17 4.27
C PRO A 254 -23.67 -5.09 4.98
N VAL A 255 -22.97 -4.29 5.76
CA VAL A 255 -23.53 -3.12 6.43
C VAL A 255 -23.62 -1.97 5.45
N TYR A 256 -24.77 -1.32 5.41
CA TYR A 256 -25.01 -0.22 4.47
C TYR A 256 -25.50 1.06 5.13
N SER A 257 -25.28 2.18 4.43
CA SER A 257 -25.66 3.52 4.87
C SER A 257 -27.16 3.63 5.11
N GLY A 258 -27.53 4.04 6.33
CA GLY A 258 -28.91 4.17 6.77
C GLY A 258 -29.54 2.89 7.33
N GLU A 259 -28.84 1.75 7.35
CA GLU A 259 -29.35 0.48 7.88
C GLU A 259 -29.84 0.62 9.34
N PHE A 260 -29.07 1.32 10.17
CA PHE A 260 -29.37 1.52 11.59
C PHE A 260 -30.00 2.89 11.88
N GLY A 261 -30.76 3.45 10.93
CA GLY A 261 -31.48 4.70 11.09
C GLY A 261 -30.56 5.91 11.24
N ALA A 262 -30.54 6.55 12.41
CA ALA A 262 -29.78 7.78 12.66
C ALA A 262 -28.28 7.56 12.94
N TRP A 263 -27.84 6.31 13.03
CA TRP A 263 -26.43 5.94 13.22
C TRP A 263 -25.68 6.00 11.90
N ALA A 264 -24.54 6.67 11.91
CA ALA A 264 -23.59 6.70 10.81
C ALA A 264 -22.21 6.23 11.30
N ALA A 265 -21.53 5.41 10.50
CA ALA A 265 -20.14 5.09 10.71
C ALA A 265 -19.30 6.35 10.40
N ILE A 266 -18.31 6.65 11.23
CA ILE A 266 -17.53 7.89 11.17
C ILE A 266 -16.02 7.69 11.11
N GLY A 267 -15.53 6.47 11.34
CA GLY A 267 -14.11 6.15 11.23
C GLY A 267 -13.86 4.68 11.54
N ALA A 268 -12.73 4.16 11.08
CA ALA A 268 -12.32 2.80 11.35
C ALA A 268 -10.81 2.70 11.50
N GLU A 269 -10.34 1.98 12.51
CA GLU A 269 -8.90 1.81 12.76
C GLU A 269 -8.53 0.35 12.93
N ALA A 270 -7.39 -0.04 12.33
CA ALA A 270 -6.86 -1.38 12.47
C ALA A 270 -6.22 -1.59 13.84
N LEU A 271 -6.47 -2.75 14.43
CA LEU A 271 -5.77 -3.24 15.63
C LEU A 271 -5.26 -4.67 15.37
N SER A 272 -4.49 -5.19 16.32
CA SER A 272 -4.05 -6.60 16.27
C SER A 272 -5.27 -7.54 16.21
N GLY A 273 -5.49 -8.16 15.05
CA GLY A 273 -6.53 -9.16 14.82
C GLY A 273 -7.86 -8.63 14.26
N GLY A 274 -7.97 -7.33 13.94
CA GLY A 274 -9.21 -6.78 13.37
C GLY A 274 -9.24 -5.26 13.31
N TYR A 275 -10.44 -4.70 13.45
CA TYR A 275 -10.70 -3.26 13.36
C TYR A 275 -11.62 -2.82 14.48
N ASP A 276 -11.52 -1.56 14.87
CA ASP A 276 -12.58 -0.88 15.62
C ASP A 276 -13.26 0.15 14.71
N VAL A 277 -14.59 0.17 14.71
CA VAL A 277 -15.40 1.08 13.87
C VAL A 277 -16.23 1.98 14.76
N ALA A 278 -16.03 3.29 14.66
CA ALA A 278 -16.77 4.29 15.41
C ALA A 278 -18.07 4.68 14.69
N TRP A 279 -19.14 4.81 15.47
CA TRP A 279 -20.46 5.21 15.02
C TRP A 279 -20.98 6.37 15.85
N LYS A 280 -21.69 7.30 15.20
CA LYS A 280 -22.35 8.43 15.85
C LYS A 280 -23.82 8.49 15.48
N ASN A 281 -24.66 8.67 16.49
CA ASN A 281 -26.09 8.87 16.29
C ASN A 281 -26.39 10.36 16.12
N SER A 282 -26.79 10.75 14.92
CA SER A 282 -27.10 12.16 14.59
C SER A 282 -28.25 12.77 15.39
N SER A 283 -29.17 11.94 15.90
CA SER A 283 -30.35 12.41 16.64
C SER A 283 -30.09 12.60 18.14
N THR A 284 -29.17 11.81 18.72
CA THR A 284 -28.92 11.80 20.17
C THR A 284 -27.52 12.25 20.56
N GLY A 285 -26.58 12.35 19.61
CA GLY A 285 -25.17 12.62 19.87
C GLY A 285 -24.45 11.49 20.61
N GLN A 286 -25.04 10.29 20.64
CA GLN A 286 -24.43 9.11 21.27
C GLN A 286 -23.45 8.42 20.32
N TYR A 287 -22.53 7.66 20.92
CA TYR A 287 -21.48 6.91 20.24
C TYR A 287 -21.58 5.42 20.55
N ILE A 288 -21.23 4.63 19.54
CA ILE A 288 -20.97 3.19 19.64
C ILE A 288 -19.60 2.96 19.01
N ILE A 289 -18.82 2.03 19.55
CA ILE A 289 -17.64 1.52 18.88
C ILE A 289 -17.81 0.01 18.76
N TRP A 290 -17.74 -0.48 17.54
CA TRP A 290 -17.75 -1.90 17.24
C TRP A 290 -16.33 -2.43 17.20
N ASN A 291 -16.14 -3.59 17.79
CA ASN A 291 -15.00 -4.44 17.47
C ASN A 291 -15.39 -5.37 16.32
N VAL A 292 -14.52 -5.44 15.32
CA VAL A 292 -14.70 -6.12 14.05
C VAL A 292 -13.49 -7.02 13.83
N ASP A 293 -13.68 -8.24 13.33
CA ASP A 293 -12.56 -9.15 13.04
C ASP A 293 -11.78 -8.72 11.77
N SER A 294 -10.66 -9.39 11.49
CA SER A 294 -9.83 -9.11 10.31
C SER A 294 -10.52 -9.32 8.96
N SER A 295 -11.69 -9.98 8.94
CA SER A 295 -12.51 -10.20 7.75
C SER A 295 -13.70 -9.23 7.66
N GLY A 296 -13.77 -8.24 8.55
CA GLY A 296 -14.81 -7.22 8.55
C GLY A 296 -16.09 -7.62 9.30
N ASN A 297 -16.13 -8.76 10.00
CA ASN A 297 -17.34 -9.17 10.73
C ASN A 297 -17.43 -8.52 12.11
N TYR A 298 -18.59 -7.94 12.41
CA TYR A 298 -18.93 -7.50 13.77
C TYR A 298 -18.76 -8.64 14.79
N VAL A 299 -18.05 -8.34 15.87
CA VAL A 299 -17.83 -9.25 17.00
C VAL A 299 -18.64 -8.82 18.23
N LYS A 300 -18.48 -7.57 18.66
CA LYS A 300 -19.13 -7.02 19.87
C LYS A 300 -19.05 -5.48 19.90
N ASP A 301 -19.84 -4.87 20.77
CA ASP A 301 -19.66 -3.47 21.13
C ASP A 301 -18.55 -3.32 22.17
N LEU A 302 -17.66 -2.34 21.96
CA LEU A 302 -16.68 -1.89 22.95
C LEU A 302 -17.26 -0.81 23.86
N ILE A 303 -18.03 0.11 23.26
CA ILE A 303 -18.92 1.04 23.95
C ILE A 303 -20.28 1.02 23.23
N ASN A 304 -21.37 1.18 23.99
CA ASN A 304 -22.71 1.09 23.42
C ASN A 304 -23.61 2.23 23.94
N GLY A 305 -23.98 3.15 23.05
CA GLY A 305 -24.98 4.20 23.34
C GLY A 305 -24.53 5.19 24.42
N VAL A 306 -23.27 5.57 24.42
CA VAL A 306 -22.73 6.51 25.41
C VAL A 306 -22.73 7.93 24.87
N SER A 307 -22.95 8.95 25.71
CA SER A 307 -22.90 10.35 25.29
C SER A 307 -21.47 10.79 24.96
N ALA A 308 -21.34 11.82 24.10
CA ALA A 308 -20.06 12.44 23.78
C ALA A 308 -19.22 12.78 25.02
N SER A 309 -19.83 13.33 26.07
CA SER A 309 -19.15 13.70 27.33
C SER A 309 -18.65 12.52 28.18
N SER A 310 -18.82 11.28 27.74
CA SER A 310 -18.32 10.11 28.44
C SER A 310 -16.81 10.00 28.27
N ALA A 311 -16.08 9.82 29.37
CA ALA A 311 -14.64 9.53 29.34
C ALA A 311 -14.30 8.28 28.50
N ALA A 312 -15.27 7.38 28.31
CA ALA A 312 -15.10 6.20 27.46
C ALA A 312 -15.02 6.56 25.96
N VAL A 313 -15.66 7.65 25.50
CA VAL A 313 -15.49 8.11 24.10
C VAL A 313 -14.11 8.72 23.94
N ALA A 314 -13.72 9.60 24.87
CA ALA A 314 -12.42 10.26 24.89
C ALA A 314 -11.24 9.25 24.87
N SER A 315 -11.37 8.10 25.53
CA SER A 315 -10.30 7.09 25.55
C SER A 315 -10.00 6.44 24.20
N TYR A 316 -10.88 6.58 23.19
CA TYR A 316 -10.65 6.06 21.83
C TYR A 316 -10.17 7.14 20.86
N GLU A 317 -10.16 8.41 21.23
CA GLU A 317 -9.72 9.51 20.36
C GLU A 317 -8.27 9.35 19.87
N PRO A 318 -7.30 8.88 20.69
CA PRO A 318 -5.94 8.62 20.19
C PRO A 318 -5.87 7.51 19.15
N LEU A 319 -6.78 6.53 19.23
CA LEU A 319 -6.85 5.43 18.27
C LEU A 319 -7.35 5.95 16.92
N PHE A 320 -8.51 6.60 16.90
CA PHE A 320 -9.13 7.17 15.70
C PHE A 320 -8.49 8.47 15.19
N GLN A 321 -7.57 9.03 15.99
CA GLN A 321 -6.89 10.31 15.74
C GLN A 321 -7.88 11.45 15.46
N GLN A 322 -9.04 11.39 16.13
CA GLN A 322 -10.16 12.29 15.97
C GLN A 322 -10.64 12.75 17.33
N ASP A 323 -10.99 14.03 17.43
CA ASP A 323 -11.76 14.57 18.55
C ASP A 323 -13.22 14.10 18.41
N LEU A 324 -13.47 12.87 18.84
CA LEU A 324 -14.79 12.25 18.76
C LEU A 324 -15.79 13.02 19.63
N ASN A 325 -15.38 13.47 20.81
CA ASN A 325 -16.29 14.07 21.77
C ASN A 325 -16.58 15.57 21.51
N GLY A 326 -15.74 16.25 20.73
CA GLY A 326 -15.88 17.64 20.32
C GLY A 326 -15.39 18.67 21.34
N ASP A 327 -14.50 18.29 22.27
CA ASP A 327 -13.93 19.19 23.28
C ASP A 327 -12.69 19.96 22.79
N GLY A 328 -12.24 19.67 21.57
CA GLY A 328 -11.11 20.31 20.89
C GLY A 328 -9.75 19.68 21.18
N VAL A 329 -9.69 18.57 21.93
CA VAL A 329 -8.42 17.96 22.37
C VAL A 329 -8.45 16.44 22.22
N ILE A 330 -7.33 15.86 21.78
CA ILE A 330 -7.08 14.42 21.92
C ILE A 330 -6.11 14.20 23.08
N THR A 331 -6.52 13.39 24.05
CA THR A 331 -5.69 13.11 25.23
C THR A 331 -4.98 11.76 25.10
N ILE A 332 -3.65 11.74 25.08
CA ILE A 332 -2.84 10.52 25.18
C ILE A 332 -2.83 10.07 26.65
N PRO A 333 -3.41 8.91 27.00
CA PRO A 333 -3.41 8.45 28.39
C PRO A 333 -2.01 8.13 28.90
N ALA A 334 -1.83 8.13 30.21
CA ALA A 334 -0.54 7.78 30.84
C ALA A 334 -0.04 6.40 30.37
N GLY A 335 1.21 6.35 29.90
CA GLY A 335 1.85 5.12 29.44
C GLY A 335 1.42 4.63 28.06
N GLN A 336 0.52 5.34 27.37
CA GLN A 336 0.03 4.95 26.04
C GLN A 336 0.78 5.68 24.93
N THR A 337 0.72 5.09 23.74
CA THR A 337 1.29 5.64 22.51
C THR A 337 0.18 6.05 21.56
N MET A 338 0.32 7.23 20.97
CA MET A 338 -0.44 7.66 19.80
C MET A 338 0.53 7.86 18.65
N GLU A 339 0.24 7.29 17.48
CA GLU A 339 1.11 7.36 16.31
C GLU A 339 0.39 8.06 15.16
N LEU A 340 0.93 9.21 14.76
CA LEU A 340 0.45 10.00 13.63
C LEU A 340 1.17 9.56 12.37
N THR A 341 0.50 8.75 11.56
CA THR A 341 0.99 8.30 10.24
C THR A 341 0.78 9.36 9.16
N GLY A 342 -0.15 10.30 9.37
CA GLY A 342 -0.53 11.33 8.41
C GLY A 342 -0.59 12.74 9.00
N SER A 343 -1.16 13.67 8.23
CA SER A 343 -1.34 15.06 8.64
C SER A 343 -2.27 15.18 9.85
N PHE A 344 -1.90 16.01 10.81
CA PHE A 344 -2.73 16.30 11.99
C PHE A 344 -2.60 17.77 12.38
N SER A 345 -3.72 18.41 12.71
CA SER A 345 -3.80 19.85 13.03
C SER A 345 -4.55 20.16 14.33
N GLY A 346 -5.01 19.15 15.07
CA GLY A 346 -5.70 19.33 16.34
C GLY A 346 -4.76 19.65 17.51
N GLN A 347 -5.33 19.78 18.71
CA GLN A 347 -4.56 19.84 19.94
C GLN A 347 -4.41 18.45 20.55
N ILE A 348 -3.19 18.07 20.91
CA ILE A 348 -2.87 16.85 21.66
C ILE A 348 -2.47 17.23 23.08
N VAL A 349 -2.92 16.47 24.08
CA VAL A 349 -2.51 16.65 25.49
C VAL A 349 -2.05 15.30 26.05
N PHE A 350 -1.01 15.32 26.88
CA PHE A 350 -0.60 14.15 27.66
C PHE A 350 -1.41 14.11 28.96
N GLY A 351 -2.21 13.06 29.14
CA GLY A 351 -3.14 12.91 30.28
C GLY A 351 -2.46 12.47 31.59
N GLY A 352 -1.17 12.16 31.56
CA GLY A 352 -0.36 11.77 32.70
C GLY A 352 1.08 11.48 32.26
N SER A 353 1.88 10.85 33.12
CA SER A 353 3.28 10.52 32.82
C SER A 353 3.41 9.38 31.79
N THR A 354 4.56 9.31 31.15
CA THR A 354 5.00 8.20 30.28
C THR A 354 4.19 8.03 28.99
N GLY A 355 3.41 9.03 28.57
CA GLY A 355 2.76 8.98 27.26
C GLY A 355 3.77 9.16 26.12
N THR A 356 3.46 8.66 24.93
CA THR A 356 4.30 8.83 23.74
C THR A 356 3.46 9.31 22.57
N LEU A 357 3.88 10.41 21.94
CA LEU A 357 3.39 10.82 20.63
C LEU A 357 4.46 10.48 19.59
N ILE A 358 4.14 9.60 18.65
CA ILE A 358 4.97 9.30 17.48
C ILE A 358 4.45 10.12 16.30
N VAL A 359 5.34 10.79 15.59
CA VAL A 359 5.05 11.56 14.38
C VAL A 359 5.89 10.99 13.25
N ASP A 360 5.24 10.33 12.30
CA ASP A 360 5.93 9.69 11.17
C ASP A 360 6.36 10.70 10.10
N HIS A 361 5.56 11.75 9.91
CA HIS A 361 5.78 12.80 8.91
C HIS A 361 5.69 14.18 9.58
N SER A 362 6.79 14.65 10.15
CA SER A 362 6.78 15.85 11.00
C SER A 362 6.42 17.13 10.25
N ALA A 363 6.61 17.16 8.93
CA ALA A 363 6.32 18.32 8.09
C ALA A 363 4.81 18.62 7.95
N THR A 364 3.94 17.63 8.17
CA THR A 364 2.47 17.77 8.05
C THR A 364 1.76 17.81 9.39
N PHE A 365 2.51 17.70 10.49
CA PHE A 365 2.01 18.03 11.82
C PHE A 365 1.96 19.56 11.97
N THR A 366 0.75 20.11 11.98
CA THR A 366 0.49 21.55 12.17
C THR A 366 -0.36 21.82 13.42
N GLY A 367 -0.52 20.79 14.26
CA GLY A 367 -1.24 20.86 15.51
C GLY A 367 -0.46 21.49 16.64
N THR A 368 -1.03 21.43 17.84
CA THR A 368 -0.41 21.94 19.07
C THR A 368 -0.32 20.83 20.11
N ILE A 369 0.66 20.92 21.01
CA ILE A 369 0.74 20.08 22.20
C ILE A 369 0.42 20.94 23.42
N GLY A 370 -0.69 20.64 24.06
CA GLY A 370 -1.21 21.38 25.20
C GLY A 370 -0.59 20.95 26.53
N GLY A 371 -0.33 21.93 27.40
CA GLY A 371 0.16 21.68 28.75
C GLY A 371 1.66 21.44 28.83
N GLN A 372 2.09 20.96 30.00
CA GLN A 372 3.48 20.66 30.32
C GLN A 372 3.72 19.15 30.20
N LEU A 373 4.75 18.73 29.46
CA LEU A 373 5.17 17.33 29.43
C LEU A 373 5.56 16.87 30.84
N ALA A 374 5.02 15.73 31.25
CA ALA A 374 5.35 15.07 32.51
C ALA A 374 6.61 14.20 32.35
N ILE A 375 7.13 13.70 33.48
CA ILE A 375 8.26 12.78 33.46
C ILE A 375 7.94 11.57 32.59
N GLY A 376 8.80 11.31 31.62
CA GLY A 376 8.71 10.16 30.72
C GLY A 376 7.79 10.38 29.54
N ASP A 377 7.13 11.54 29.40
CA ASP A 377 6.44 11.87 28.15
C ASP A 377 7.46 12.07 27.02
N VAL A 378 7.15 11.51 25.86
CA VAL A 378 8.04 11.52 24.68
C VAL A 378 7.29 12.05 23.47
N ILE A 379 7.94 12.95 22.74
CA ILE A 379 7.57 13.27 21.35
C ILE A 379 8.63 12.64 20.47
N ASP A 380 8.24 11.65 19.67
CA ASP A 380 9.12 10.86 18.83
C ASP A 380 8.91 11.21 17.36
N PHE A 381 9.97 11.61 16.67
CA PHE A 381 9.93 11.98 15.25
C PHE A 381 10.67 10.91 14.44
N LYS A 382 9.93 10.08 13.69
CA LYS A 382 10.56 9.01 12.91
C LYS A 382 11.35 9.51 11.71
N ASP A 383 10.90 10.59 11.09
CA ASP A 383 11.52 11.15 9.88
C ASP A 383 12.71 12.08 10.17
N ILE A 384 12.96 12.44 11.43
CA ILE A 384 14.11 13.25 11.83
C ILE A 384 15.23 12.35 12.33
N SER A 385 16.30 12.26 11.54
CA SER A 385 17.43 11.37 11.83
C SER A 385 18.15 11.78 13.11
N ALA A 386 18.33 10.86 14.06
CA ALA A 386 19.17 11.14 15.22
C ALA A 386 20.66 11.18 14.85
N GLY A 387 21.46 11.95 15.60
CA GLY A 387 22.91 11.99 15.45
C GLY A 387 23.50 13.39 15.58
N SER A 388 24.71 13.59 15.06
CA SER A 388 25.46 14.84 15.20
C SER A 388 24.83 16.04 14.50
N SER A 389 23.94 15.80 13.52
CA SER A 389 23.23 16.85 12.80
C SER A 389 21.88 17.19 13.44
N ALA A 390 21.40 16.39 14.40
CA ALA A 390 20.18 16.66 15.12
C ALA A 390 20.35 17.90 16.01
N SER A 391 19.43 18.83 15.89
CA SER A 391 19.44 20.11 16.58
C SER A 391 18.07 20.42 17.16
N LEU A 392 18.08 21.10 18.30
CA LEU A 392 16.90 21.62 18.96
C LEU A 392 16.99 23.15 19.03
N ALA A 393 15.90 23.81 18.71
CA ALA A 393 15.70 25.22 19.02
C ALA A 393 14.31 25.42 19.63
N TYR A 394 14.15 26.45 20.45
CA TYR A 394 12.85 26.82 21.01
C TYR A 394 12.72 28.33 20.93
N SER A 395 11.59 28.80 20.39
CA SER A 395 11.30 30.23 20.24
C SER A 395 9.97 30.59 20.90
N GLY A 396 9.91 31.74 21.56
CA GLY A 396 8.73 32.20 22.30
C GLY A 396 9.02 32.60 23.74
N ASN A 397 8.06 33.28 24.39
CA ASN A 397 8.15 33.74 25.78
C ASN A 397 7.37 32.79 26.71
N ASN A 398 7.82 31.53 26.83
CA ASN A 398 7.09 30.41 27.46
C ASN A 398 5.87 29.97 26.62
N SER A 399 4.67 29.89 27.20
CA SER A 399 3.44 29.39 26.54
C SER A 399 2.69 30.51 25.80
N PRO A 400 2.42 30.41 24.48
CA PRO A 400 2.90 29.38 23.56
C PRO A 400 4.34 29.65 23.09
N GLY A 401 5.04 28.59 22.72
CA GLY A 401 6.29 28.69 21.99
C GLY A 401 6.48 27.49 21.06
N THR A 402 7.38 27.62 20.11
CA THR A 402 7.59 26.63 19.05
C THR A 402 8.91 25.91 19.28
N LEU A 403 8.83 24.59 19.45
CA LEU A 403 9.96 23.68 19.44
C LEU A 403 10.29 23.34 17.99
N THR A 404 11.54 23.61 17.58
CA THR A 404 12.08 23.21 16.30
C THR A 404 13.06 22.05 16.49
N VAL A 405 12.82 20.95 15.78
CA VAL A 405 13.70 19.77 15.76
C VAL A 405 14.15 19.57 14.33
N SER A 406 15.45 19.41 14.07
CA SER A 406 15.96 19.23 12.71
C SER A 406 17.24 18.40 12.66
N ASP A 407 17.37 17.54 11.64
CA ASP A 407 18.60 16.81 11.29
C ASP A 407 19.40 17.50 10.16
N GLY A 408 19.00 18.71 9.76
CA GLY A 408 19.54 19.46 8.63
C GLY A 408 18.92 19.12 7.27
N VAL A 409 18.10 18.07 7.19
CA VAL A 409 17.34 17.67 5.98
C VAL A 409 15.84 17.84 6.22
N HIS A 410 15.33 17.26 7.31
CA HIS A 410 13.96 17.41 7.79
C HIS A 410 13.91 18.40 8.96
N THR A 411 12.75 19.04 9.14
CA THR A 411 12.52 19.99 10.24
C THR A 411 11.07 19.89 10.70
N ALA A 412 10.89 19.60 11.99
CA ALA A 412 9.61 19.73 12.69
C ALA A 412 9.51 21.11 13.34
N ASN A 413 8.33 21.71 13.31
CA ASN A 413 7.98 22.85 14.14
C ASN A 413 6.72 22.49 14.93
N VAL A 414 6.86 22.38 16.24
CA VAL A 414 5.79 21.93 17.14
C VAL A 414 5.44 23.07 18.08
N ASP A 415 4.20 23.54 17.99
CA ASP A 415 3.68 24.56 18.88
C ASP A 415 3.29 23.94 20.22
N LEU A 416 3.92 24.42 21.30
CA LEU A 416 3.76 23.92 22.65
C LEU A 416 3.04 24.97 23.51
N LEU A 417 1.91 24.58 24.10
CA LEU A 417 1.08 25.42 24.98
C LEU A 417 1.40 25.16 26.46
N GLY A 418 2.68 25.16 26.79
CA GLY A 418 3.22 24.95 28.14
C GLY A 418 4.43 25.82 28.42
N SER A 419 5.00 25.69 29.62
CA SER A 419 6.11 26.54 30.06
C SER A 419 7.45 25.87 29.83
N TYR A 420 7.90 25.91 28.58
CA TYR A 420 9.13 25.25 28.15
C TYR A 420 10.34 26.20 28.10
N SER A 421 11.52 25.61 28.25
CA SER A 421 12.82 26.27 28.05
C SER A 421 13.71 25.36 27.23
N LEU A 422 14.46 25.92 26.27
CA LEU A 422 15.39 25.16 25.43
C LEU A 422 16.37 24.31 26.24
N ALA A 423 16.79 24.81 27.41
CA ALA A 423 17.79 24.14 28.26
C ALA A 423 17.29 22.83 28.89
N ASN A 424 15.98 22.59 28.91
CA ASN A 424 15.43 21.37 29.48
C ASN A 424 15.30 20.26 28.44
N PHE A 425 14.94 20.60 27.20
CA PHE A 425 14.74 19.59 26.16
C PHE A 425 15.98 18.72 25.95
N THR A 426 15.74 17.42 25.86
CA THR A 426 16.75 16.44 25.51
C THR A 426 16.29 15.67 24.28
N ALA A 427 17.10 15.70 23.22
CA ALA A 427 16.94 14.84 22.06
C ALA A 427 17.86 13.62 22.18
N SER A 428 17.35 12.46 21.78
CA SER A 428 18.11 11.20 21.76
C SER A 428 17.66 10.33 20.59
N SER A 429 18.50 9.37 20.20
CA SER A 429 18.10 8.36 19.22
C SER A 429 17.06 7.41 19.82
N ASP A 430 16.04 7.11 19.03
CA ASP A 430 14.99 6.14 19.33
C ASP A 430 15.42 4.67 19.12
N GLY A 431 16.62 4.44 18.58
CA GLY A 431 17.12 3.11 18.19
C GLY A 431 16.59 2.55 16.86
N HIS A 432 15.70 3.27 16.17
CA HIS A 432 15.06 2.90 14.90
C HIS A 432 15.41 3.87 13.75
N GLY A 433 16.15 4.94 14.05
CA GLY A 433 16.66 5.91 13.09
C GLY A 433 16.12 7.31 13.33
N GLY A 434 15.02 7.45 14.06
CA GLY A 434 14.39 8.71 14.43
C GLY A 434 14.95 9.36 15.69
N THR A 435 14.31 10.46 16.09
CA THR A 435 14.69 11.31 17.22
C THR A 435 13.55 11.41 18.23
N SER A 436 13.82 10.94 19.45
CA SER A 436 12.92 11.15 20.60
C SER A 436 13.31 12.41 21.36
N VAL A 437 12.32 13.26 21.63
CA VAL A 437 12.45 14.49 22.43
C VAL A 437 11.64 14.38 23.71
N VAL A 438 12.31 14.70 24.82
CA VAL A 438 11.70 14.76 26.15
C VAL A 438 11.96 16.14 26.77
N ASP A 439 11.05 16.57 27.64
CA ASP A 439 11.26 17.72 28.52
C ASP A 439 11.28 17.21 29.98
N PRO A 440 12.46 16.83 30.52
CA PRO A 440 12.56 16.44 31.92
C PRO A 440 12.10 17.61 32.79
N PRO A 441 11.38 17.36 33.89
CA PRO A 441 10.93 18.44 34.76
C PRO A 441 12.12 19.25 35.24
N LEU A 442 11.92 20.56 35.36
CA LEU A 442 12.80 21.39 36.18
C LEU A 442 12.91 20.70 37.55
N ALA A 443 14.09 20.19 37.88
CA ALA A 443 14.37 19.69 39.22
C ALA A 443 13.84 20.76 40.19
N SER A 444 13.07 20.35 41.20
CA SER A 444 12.40 21.25 42.14
C SER A 444 13.41 22.13 42.89
N GLN A 445 13.95 23.12 42.21
CA GLN A 445 14.52 24.30 42.82
C GLN A 445 13.30 25.11 43.21
N GLN A 446 13.21 25.45 44.49
CA GLN A 446 12.49 26.64 44.88
C GLN A 446 12.99 27.78 44.00
N THR A 447 12.34 28.06 42.88
CA THR A 447 12.78 29.15 42.00
C THR A 447 12.44 30.43 42.73
N SER A 448 13.47 31.04 43.29
CA SER A 448 13.37 32.38 43.82
C SER A 448 12.98 33.31 42.66
N SER A 449 12.36 34.45 42.95
CA SER A 449 12.07 35.47 41.93
C SER A 449 13.31 35.92 41.14
N LEU A 450 14.50 35.60 41.65
CA LEU A 450 15.79 35.84 41.01
C LEU A 450 16.02 34.93 39.79
N ASP A 451 15.59 33.66 39.84
CA ASP A 451 15.79 32.71 38.74
C ASP A 451 14.89 33.04 37.54
N GLN A 452 13.66 33.48 37.81
CA GLN A 452 12.76 34.04 36.80
C GLN A 452 13.32 35.35 36.22
N GLN A 453 13.92 36.22 37.04
CA GLN A 453 14.55 37.45 36.56
C GLN A 453 15.81 37.18 35.72
N ILE A 454 16.60 36.16 36.05
CA ILE A 454 17.77 35.76 35.27
C ILE A 454 17.33 35.19 33.92
N ALA A 455 16.28 34.34 33.88
CA ALA A 455 15.73 33.83 32.62
C ALA A 455 15.16 34.96 31.72
N LEU A 456 14.42 35.90 32.30
CA LEU A 456 13.94 37.11 31.61
C LEU A 456 15.09 38.00 31.14
N PHE A 457 16.16 38.13 31.92
CA PHE A 457 17.35 38.89 31.54
C PHE A 457 18.13 38.20 30.40
N SER A 458 18.25 36.87 30.41
CA SER A 458 18.83 36.12 29.31
C SER A 458 18.00 36.23 28.03
N GLN A 459 16.67 36.25 28.11
CA GLN A 459 15.78 36.55 26.97
C GLN A 459 15.97 37.96 26.42
N TYR A 460 16.07 38.97 27.30
CA TYR A 460 16.31 40.35 26.90
C TYR A 460 17.66 40.49 26.16
N MET A 461 18.72 39.89 26.72
CA MET A 461 20.05 39.88 26.10
C MET A 461 20.09 39.11 24.77
N ALA A 462 19.30 38.05 24.61
CA ALA A 462 19.18 37.34 23.33
C ALA A 462 18.41 38.15 22.27
N SER A 463 17.41 38.95 22.69
CA SER A 463 16.64 39.80 21.78
C SER A 463 17.40 41.04 21.28
N ASP A 464 18.35 41.55 22.06
CA ASP A 464 19.19 42.70 21.68
C ASP A 464 20.30 42.35 20.66
N PHE A 465 20.51 41.06 20.35
CA PHE A 465 21.55 40.61 19.41
C PHE A 465 21.02 39.98 18.11
N SER A 466 19.71 40.01 17.84
CA SER A 466 19.18 39.50 16.56
C SER A 466 19.09 40.60 15.49
N SER A 467 19.95 40.45 14.48
CA SER A 467 20.00 41.10 13.16
C SER A 467 20.73 42.44 13.04
N THR A 468 22.01 42.37 12.65
CA THR A 468 22.44 42.85 11.32
C THR A 468 23.77 42.19 10.95
N SER A 469 23.76 41.48 9.84
CA SER A 469 24.98 41.08 9.13
C SER A 469 25.56 42.31 8.44
N SER A 470 26.60 42.91 9.01
CA SER A 470 27.52 43.75 8.24
C SER A 470 28.93 43.58 8.78
N SER A 471 29.82 43.18 7.87
CA SER A 471 31.26 43.04 8.03
C SER A 471 31.86 44.07 8.98
N ILE A 472 32.47 43.60 10.08
CA ILE A 472 33.36 44.43 10.89
C ILE A 472 34.68 44.51 10.14
N ASP A 473 34.86 45.60 9.41
CA ASP A 473 36.18 46.07 8.98
C ASP A 473 36.80 46.86 10.14
N ASN A 474 38.02 46.49 10.49
CA ASN A 474 38.73 47.01 11.66
C ASN A 474 39.55 48.24 11.23
N SER A 475 38.92 49.42 11.18
CA SER A 475 39.67 50.69 11.28
C SER A 475 38.80 51.89 11.69
N SER A 476 39.16 52.45 12.86
CA SER A 476 38.95 53.84 13.32
C SER A 476 37.53 54.41 13.41
N MET A 477 37.12 54.83 14.61
CA MET A 477 37.16 56.24 15.02
C MET A 477 36.48 56.43 16.39
N PHE A 478 37.19 57.10 17.29
CA PHE A 478 36.59 57.74 18.46
C PHE A 478 35.58 58.79 18.00
N GLY A 479 34.33 58.67 18.46
CA GLY A 479 33.27 59.66 18.24
C GLY A 479 32.25 59.56 19.36
N SER A 480 32.30 60.52 20.28
CA SER A 480 31.34 60.76 21.35
C SER A 480 30.02 61.31 20.79
N ASP A 481 28.91 60.60 20.97
CA ASP A 481 27.65 61.18 21.45
C ASP A 481 26.52 60.13 21.63
N HIS A 482 25.76 60.33 22.71
CA HIS A 482 24.43 59.81 23.04
C HIS A 482 24.20 58.31 23.35
N LEU A 483 24.28 57.97 24.65
CA LEU A 483 23.56 56.82 25.23
C LEU A 483 22.11 57.23 25.58
N PRO A 484 21.09 56.38 25.35
CA PRO A 484 19.76 56.60 25.93
C PRO A 484 19.75 56.20 27.42
N MET A 485 19.18 57.07 28.27
CA MET A 485 18.95 56.78 29.70
C MET A 485 17.88 55.69 29.87
N PRO A 486 18.01 54.80 30.88
CA PRO A 486 16.95 53.86 31.23
C PRO A 486 15.76 54.59 31.88
N PRO A 487 14.51 54.09 31.73
CA PRO A 487 13.36 54.67 32.41
C PRO A 487 13.40 54.43 33.93
N GLN A 488 12.89 55.42 34.67
CA GLN A 488 12.83 55.44 36.13
C GLN A 488 11.84 54.39 36.67
N LEU A 489 12.30 53.52 37.57
CA LEU A 489 11.48 52.57 38.34
C LEU A 489 10.35 53.30 39.09
N ALA A 490 9.10 52.90 38.82
CA ALA A 490 7.96 53.28 39.64
C ALA A 490 8.04 52.55 41.00
N VAL A 491 8.12 53.31 42.08
CA VAL A 491 8.05 52.81 43.47
C VAL A 491 6.62 52.39 43.77
N PHE A 492 6.38 51.09 43.97
CA PHE A 492 5.14 50.59 44.57
C PHE A 492 5.19 50.75 46.09
N THR A 493 4.32 51.60 46.63
CA THR A 493 4.02 51.67 48.06
C THR A 493 3.00 50.57 48.42
N ALA A 494 3.36 49.69 49.36
CA ALA A 494 2.43 48.70 49.90
C ALA A 494 1.41 49.36 50.85
N PRO A 495 0.11 49.01 50.80
CA PRO A 495 -0.82 49.38 51.87
C PRO A 495 -0.68 48.40 53.04
N GLN A 496 -0.31 48.90 54.21
CA GLN A 496 -0.45 48.18 55.48
C GLN A 496 -1.94 47.99 55.79
N GLN A 497 -2.39 46.74 55.91
CA GLN A 497 -3.64 46.41 56.60
C GLN A 497 -3.34 46.17 58.09
N HIS A 498 -4.02 46.96 58.93
CA HIS A 498 -4.10 46.78 60.38
C HIS A 498 -4.90 45.51 60.74
N ALA A 499 -4.41 44.73 61.69
CA ALA A 499 -5.21 43.74 62.42
C ALA A 499 -5.95 44.44 63.59
N PRO A 500 -7.22 44.10 63.89
CA PRO A 500 -7.85 44.49 65.14
C PRO A 500 -7.59 43.45 66.25
N VAL A 501 -7.29 44.03 67.42
CA VAL A 501 -7.14 43.56 68.82
C VAL A 501 -7.49 42.10 69.14
#